data_AF-A0A0C2FQR5-F1
#
_entry.id   AF-A0A0C2FQR5-F1
#
_cell.length_a   1.000
_cell.length_b   1.000
_cell.length_c   1.000
_cell.angle_alpha   90.00
_cell.angle_beta   90.00
_cell.angle_gamma   90.00
#
_symmetry.space_group_name_H-M   'P 1'
#
loop_
_entity.id
_entity.type
_entity.pdbx_description
1 polymer ?
#
loop_
_entity_poly.entity_id
_entity_poly.type
_entity_poly.pdbx_seq_one_letter_code
_entity_poly.pdbx_strand_id
1 'polypeptide(L)'
;MMQRISQVSDRVAYLVLMALCEKDKTLRHQASQLLDKFQASHAAVAQACGTMREADICGEANLMVCVDCEGVFTEQTKSGPSVCRFHDSYLTPDFEGDFWADHDEDCHGIIDSDFMRAEFPEGFYWECCERANGTPGCQTRDHHVPLEATRKRAKLDLLGQTVAPPMPTAPVLIEIPSDTEDEDEDDDESDSFRETNPTEEQSTDDEDDLTE
;
A
#
# COMPACT_ATOMS: atom_id res chain seq x y z
N MET A 1 -0.29 2.09 -18.66
CA MET A 1 -0.47 1.24 -17.46
C MET A 1 -0.97 2.05 -16.26
N MET A 2 -0.24 3.08 -15.81
CA MET A 2 -0.62 3.94 -14.68
C MET A 2 -2.02 4.58 -14.80
N GLN A 3 -2.42 5.01 -16.00
CA GLN A 3 -3.76 5.54 -16.26
C GLN A 3 -4.89 4.52 -16.03
N ARG A 4 -4.63 3.22 -16.22
CA ARG A 4 -5.63 2.17 -15.99
C ARG A 4 -5.82 1.92 -14.50
N ILE A 5 -4.72 1.91 -13.74
CA ILE A 5 -4.76 1.71 -12.28
C ILE A 5 -5.43 2.90 -11.58
N SER A 6 -5.22 4.14 -12.06
CA SER A 6 -5.88 5.32 -11.47
C SER A 6 -7.42 5.35 -11.67
N GLN A 7 -7.97 4.49 -12.52
CA GLN A 7 -9.40 4.43 -12.84
C GLN A 7 -10.13 3.26 -12.17
N VAL A 8 -9.40 2.31 -11.56
CA VAL A 8 -10.04 1.20 -10.84
C VAL A 8 -10.42 1.62 -9.43
N SER A 9 -11.41 0.92 -8.84
CA SER A 9 -11.74 1.10 -7.43
C SER A 9 -10.57 0.76 -6.52
N ASP A 10 -10.50 1.39 -5.36
CA ASP A 10 -9.43 1.17 -4.36
C ASP A 10 -9.32 -0.31 -3.94
N ARG A 11 -10.45 -1.03 -3.87
CA ARG A 11 -10.47 -2.48 -3.60
C ARG A 11 -9.71 -3.29 -4.66
N VAL A 12 -9.91 -2.97 -5.93
CA VAL A 12 -9.22 -3.66 -7.04
C VAL A 12 -7.73 -3.29 -7.04
N ALA A 13 -7.40 -2.02 -6.80
CA ALA A 13 -6.00 -1.59 -6.67
C ALA A 13 -5.27 -2.32 -5.53
N TYR A 14 -5.92 -2.45 -4.37
CA TYR A 14 -5.40 -3.22 -3.23
C TYR A 14 -5.15 -4.69 -3.58
N LEU A 15 -6.10 -5.36 -4.24
CA LEU A 15 -5.93 -6.76 -4.66
C LEU A 15 -4.79 -6.93 -5.66
N VAL A 16 -4.62 -5.99 -6.59
CA VAL A 16 -3.48 -5.99 -7.53
C VAL A 16 -2.16 -5.83 -6.77
N LEU A 17 -2.07 -4.88 -5.84
CA LEU A 17 -0.87 -4.69 -5.02
C LEU A 17 -0.52 -5.97 -4.24
N MET A 18 -1.49 -6.57 -3.55
CA MET A 18 -1.29 -7.83 -2.81
C MET A 18 -0.79 -8.95 -3.73
N ALA A 19 -1.39 -9.12 -4.91
CA ALA A 19 -1.00 -10.15 -5.86
C ALA A 19 0.42 -9.93 -6.43
N LEU A 20 0.86 -8.68 -6.57
CA LEU A 20 2.22 -8.36 -7.00
C LEU A 20 3.23 -8.59 -5.88
N CYS A 21 2.93 -8.15 -4.66
CA CYS A 21 3.78 -8.35 -3.48
C CYS A 21 3.94 -9.83 -3.08
N GLU A 22 2.98 -10.69 -3.43
CA GLU A 22 3.11 -12.13 -3.21
C GLU A 22 4.19 -12.74 -4.13
N LYS A 23 4.24 -12.29 -5.38
CA LYS A 23 5.11 -12.86 -6.41
C LYS A 23 6.53 -12.29 -6.39
N ASP A 24 6.66 -11.01 -6.07
CA ASP A 24 7.91 -10.27 -6.15
C ASP A 24 8.33 -9.78 -4.76
N LYS A 25 9.43 -10.36 -4.25
CA LYS A 25 9.98 -10.02 -2.92
C LYS A 25 10.52 -8.59 -2.88
N THR A 26 11.13 -8.13 -3.96
CA THR A 26 11.69 -6.78 -4.07
C THR A 26 10.56 -5.76 -4.02
N LEU A 27 9.50 -5.98 -4.81
CA LEU A 27 8.34 -5.10 -4.79
C LEU A 27 7.64 -5.10 -3.43
N ARG A 28 7.55 -6.26 -2.76
CA ARG A 28 7.02 -6.34 -1.40
C ARG A 28 7.84 -5.50 -0.42
N HIS A 29 9.17 -5.59 -0.49
CA HIS A 29 10.06 -4.79 0.35
C HIS A 29 9.89 -3.28 0.08
N GLN A 30 9.86 -2.88 -1.19
CA GLN A 30 9.61 -1.50 -1.61
C GLN A 30 8.24 -0.99 -1.13
N ALA A 31 7.20 -1.80 -1.24
CA ALA A 31 5.85 -1.46 -0.78
C ALA A 31 5.80 -1.26 0.75
N SER A 32 6.49 -2.12 1.52
CA SER A 32 6.61 -1.97 2.96
C SER A 32 7.36 -0.69 3.35
N GLN A 33 8.52 -0.40 2.74
CA GLN A 33 9.27 0.83 2.99
C GLN A 33 8.42 2.07 2.68
N LEU A 34 7.67 2.04 1.58
CA LEU A 34 6.77 3.13 1.21
C LEU A 34 5.66 3.29 2.25
N LEU A 35 5.05 2.19 2.71
CA LEU A 35 4.03 2.23 3.76
C LEU A 35 4.57 2.85 5.06
N ASP A 36 5.78 2.49 5.49
CA ASP A 36 6.43 3.08 6.66
C ASP A 36 6.60 4.59 6.51
N LYS A 37 7.00 5.07 5.32
CA LYS A 37 7.07 6.51 5.00
C LYS A 37 5.71 7.18 5.08
N PHE A 38 4.65 6.55 4.56
CA PHE A 38 3.28 7.08 4.64
C PHE A 38 2.81 7.17 6.09
N GLN A 39 3.03 6.13 6.90
CA GLN A 39 2.67 6.12 8.32
C GLN A 39 3.43 7.17 9.13
N ALA A 40 4.73 7.33 8.89
CA ALA A 40 5.54 8.35 9.53
C ALA A 40 5.06 9.77 9.19
N SER A 41 4.77 10.04 7.92
CA SER A 41 4.24 11.34 7.49
C SER A 41 2.83 11.58 8.02
N HIS A 42 1.97 10.56 8.04
CA HIS A 42 0.64 10.67 8.64
C HIS A 42 0.71 11.00 10.13
N ALA A 43 1.58 10.33 10.88
CA ALA A 43 1.82 10.62 12.29
C ALA A 43 2.34 12.06 12.50
N ALA A 44 3.27 12.54 11.66
CA ALA A 44 3.77 13.91 11.73
C ALA A 44 2.68 14.95 11.47
N VAL A 45 1.79 14.70 10.50
CA VAL A 45 0.65 15.56 10.20
C VAL A 45 -0.38 15.54 11.34
N ALA A 46 -0.70 14.36 11.87
CA ALA A 46 -1.62 14.22 13.01
C ALA A 46 -1.12 14.99 14.25
N GLN A 47 0.20 14.98 14.50
CA GLN A 47 0.83 15.76 15.56
C GLN A 47 0.77 17.27 15.32
N ALA A 48 0.88 17.71 14.07
CA ALA A 48 0.81 19.12 13.70
C ALA A 48 -0.62 19.71 13.74
N CYS A 49 -1.65 18.87 13.56
CA CYS A 49 -3.02 19.35 13.31
C CYS A 49 -3.87 19.68 14.55
N GLY A 50 -3.57 19.19 15.76
CA GLY A 50 -4.26 19.58 17.00
C GLY A 50 -5.79 19.38 17.06
N THR A 51 -6.26 18.43 17.88
CA THR A 51 -7.68 18.07 18.14
C THR A 51 -8.55 17.63 16.94
N MET A 52 -9.55 16.80 17.28
CA MET A 52 -9.98 15.64 16.49
C MET A 52 -10.89 15.90 15.27
N ARG A 53 -11.21 17.14 14.91
CA ARG A 53 -12.13 17.42 13.77
C ARG A 53 -11.45 17.85 12.48
N GLU A 54 -10.19 18.28 12.53
CA GLU A 54 -9.38 18.57 11.33
C GLU A 54 -8.45 17.41 10.96
N ALA A 55 -8.26 16.41 11.84
CA ALA A 55 -7.39 15.26 11.58
C ALA A 55 -7.87 14.40 10.38
N ASP A 56 -9.18 14.18 10.23
CA ASP A 56 -9.76 13.46 9.08
C ASP A 56 -9.66 14.26 7.77
N ILE A 57 -9.57 15.59 7.85
CA ILE A 57 -9.47 16.49 6.69
C ILE A 57 -7.99 16.72 6.30
N CYS A 58 -7.07 16.66 7.27
CA CYS A 58 -5.67 17.01 7.11
C CYS A 58 -4.75 15.78 6.89
N GLY A 59 -5.13 14.60 7.41
CA GLY A 59 -4.24 13.46 7.60
C GLY A 59 -3.90 12.64 6.35
N GLU A 60 -4.87 11.93 5.77
CA GLU A 60 -4.58 10.93 4.72
C GLU A 60 -4.88 11.45 3.30
N ALA A 61 -5.88 12.33 3.15
CA ALA A 61 -6.41 12.76 1.86
C ALA A 61 -5.47 13.67 1.04
N ASN A 62 -4.40 14.21 1.65
CA ASN A 62 -3.50 15.16 0.99
C ASN A 62 -2.03 14.70 0.94
N LEU A 63 -1.77 13.41 1.21
CA LEU A 63 -0.43 12.85 1.12
C LEU A 63 -0.02 12.69 -0.35
N MET A 64 1.17 13.17 -0.67
CA MET A 64 1.80 13.11 -1.99
C MET A 64 3.19 12.52 -1.87
N VAL A 65 3.68 11.86 -2.92
CA VAL A 65 5.04 11.33 -2.98
C VAL A 65 5.92 12.30 -3.77
N CYS A 66 7.13 12.58 -3.29
CA CYS A 66 8.11 13.39 -4.00
C CYS A 66 8.81 12.57 -5.09
N VAL A 67 9.00 13.13 -6.28
CA VAL A 67 9.70 12.45 -7.39
C VAL A 67 11.20 12.31 -7.10
N ASP A 68 11.80 13.29 -6.45
CA ASP A 68 13.26 13.33 -6.27
C ASP A 68 13.73 12.49 -5.06
N CYS A 69 13.06 12.62 -3.91
CA CYS A 69 13.48 11.95 -2.67
C CYS A 69 12.60 10.75 -2.29
N GLU A 70 11.55 10.46 -3.06
CA GLU A 70 10.57 9.39 -2.80
C GLU A 70 9.95 9.46 -1.39
N GLY A 71 10.00 10.65 -0.77
CA GLY A 71 9.42 10.93 0.54
C GLY A 71 7.94 11.29 0.41
N VAL A 72 7.17 11.01 1.46
CA VAL A 72 5.74 11.36 1.53
C VAL A 72 5.59 12.71 2.22
N PHE A 73 4.85 13.64 1.61
CA PHE A 73 4.68 15.01 2.08
C PHE A 73 3.24 15.51 1.83
N THR A 74 2.88 16.66 2.42
CA THR A 74 1.60 17.34 2.19
C THR A 74 1.83 18.73 1.60
N GLU A 75 0.78 19.43 1.16
CA GLU A 75 0.93 20.83 0.73
C GLU A 75 1.54 21.73 1.83
N GLN A 76 1.34 21.40 3.12
CA GLN A 76 1.91 22.16 4.23
C GLN A 76 3.43 21.92 4.41
N THR A 77 3.92 20.71 4.13
CA THR A 77 5.34 20.36 4.24
C THR A 77 6.09 20.42 2.90
N LYS A 78 5.41 20.86 1.84
CA LYS A 78 5.95 20.92 0.48
C LYS A 78 7.14 21.85 0.32
N SER A 79 7.19 22.96 1.06
CA SER A 79 8.21 23.98 0.91
C SER A 79 8.82 24.36 2.26
N GLY A 80 10.13 24.55 2.29
CA GLY A 80 10.89 24.92 3.48
C GLY A 80 12.39 24.70 3.24
N PRO A 81 13.27 25.23 4.11
CA PRO A 81 14.71 25.10 3.91
C PRO A 81 15.14 23.62 3.93
N SER A 82 15.74 23.15 2.84
CA SER A 82 16.27 21.78 2.70
C SER A 82 15.27 20.65 3.04
N VAL A 83 13.98 20.86 2.77
CA VAL A 83 12.92 19.86 3.03
C VAL A 83 13.07 18.60 2.18
N CYS A 84 13.56 18.74 0.95
CA CYS A 84 13.77 17.62 0.05
C CYS A 84 15.25 17.28 -0.01
N ARG A 85 15.62 16.05 0.40
CA ARG A 85 16.99 15.54 0.35
C ARG A 85 17.05 14.30 -0.52
N PHE A 86 17.84 14.32 -1.58
CA PHE A 86 17.91 13.23 -2.55
C PHE A 86 19.35 12.95 -2.99
N HIS A 87 19.55 11.80 -3.61
CA HIS A 87 20.76 11.43 -4.35
C HIS A 87 20.38 11.44 -5.82
N ASP A 88 21.21 12.04 -6.68
CA ASP A 88 20.94 12.19 -8.12
C ASP A 88 21.62 11.12 -8.98
N SER A 89 22.61 10.43 -8.43
CA SER A 89 23.31 9.33 -9.08
C SER A 89 22.71 7.97 -8.73
N TYR A 90 23.17 6.94 -9.44
CA TYR A 90 22.81 5.57 -9.15
C TYR A 90 23.51 5.04 -7.90
N LEU A 91 22.90 4.03 -7.32
CA LEU A 91 23.50 3.23 -6.27
C LEU A 91 24.37 2.15 -6.93
N THR A 92 25.63 1.99 -6.54
CA THR A 92 26.62 1.11 -7.20
C THR A 92 27.24 0.16 -6.17
N PRO A 93 27.55 -1.10 -6.52
CA PRO A 93 28.22 -2.02 -5.60
C PRO A 93 29.63 -1.55 -5.26
N ASP A 94 30.04 -1.70 -4.01
CA ASP A 94 31.39 -1.41 -3.54
C ASP A 94 32.38 -2.54 -3.91
N PHE A 95 32.76 -2.60 -5.20
CA PHE A 95 33.74 -3.58 -5.68
C PHE A 95 35.17 -3.33 -5.18
N GLU A 96 35.45 -2.14 -4.66
CA GLU A 96 36.78 -1.79 -4.12
C GLU A 96 36.90 -2.11 -2.63
N GLY A 97 35.78 -2.19 -1.91
CA GLY A 97 35.70 -2.55 -0.50
C GLY A 97 35.73 -4.05 -0.23
N ASP A 98 35.90 -4.39 1.06
CA ASP A 98 36.00 -5.78 1.52
C ASP A 98 34.64 -6.51 1.54
N PHE A 99 33.51 -5.80 1.39
CA PHE A 99 32.19 -6.39 1.56
C PHE A 99 31.90 -7.51 0.55
N TRP A 100 32.30 -7.32 -0.71
CA TRP A 100 32.11 -8.30 -1.78
C TRP A 100 33.35 -9.17 -2.05
N ALA A 101 34.41 -9.07 -1.26
CA ALA A 101 35.69 -9.72 -1.56
C ALA A 101 35.60 -11.26 -1.62
N ASP A 102 34.72 -11.86 -0.81
CA ASP A 102 34.46 -13.31 -0.79
C ASP A 102 33.31 -13.73 -1.72
N HIS A 103 32.66 -12.78 -2.41
CA HIS A 103 31.49 -13.05 -3.24
C HIS A 103 31.87 -13.43 -4.67
N ASP A 104 31.72 -14.71 -4.99
CA ASP A 104 31.80 -15.21 -6.36
C ASP A 104 30.42 -15.18 -7.07
N GLU A 105 30.30 -14.43 -8.16
CA GLU A 105 29.04 -14.31 -8.91
C GLU A 105 28.59 -15.62 -9.59
N ASP A 106 29.54 -16.51 -9.93
CA ASP A 106 29.22 -17.81 -10.54
C ASP A 106 28.57 -18.77 -9.51
N CYS A 107 28.83 -18.54 -8.22
CA CYS A 107 28.31 -19.36 -7.12
C CYS A 107 27.13 -18.71 -6.39
N HIS A 108 27.20 -17.40 -6.17
CA HIS A 108 26.29 -16.65 -5.28
C HIS A 108 25.34 -15.71 -6.04
N GLY A 109 25.47 -15.64 -7.37
CA GLY A 109 24.66 -14.78 -8.22
C GLY A 109 25.23 -13.37 -8.39
N ILE A 110 24.62 -12.61 -9.30
CA ILE A 110 25.08 -11.28 -9.71
C ILE A 110 24.99 -10.29 -8.55
N ILE A 111 26.10 -9.64 -8.22
CA ILE A 111 26.23 -8.64 -7.16
C ILE A 111 25.33 -7.45 -7.46
N ASP A 112 25.39 -6.92 -8.68
CA ASP A 112 24.51 -5.82 -9.11
C ASP A 112 23.14 -6.35 -9.54
N SER A 113 22.41 -6.95 -8.60
CA SER A 113 21.03 -7.38 -8.80
C SER A 113 20.09 -6.77 -7.76
N ASP A 114 18.81 -6.62 -8.13
CA ASP A 114 17.78 -6.10 -7.23
C ASP A 114 17.66 -6.90 -5.94
N PHE A 115 17.90 -8.21 -6.01
CA PHE A 115 17.91 -9.09 -4.85
C PHE A 115 19.03 -8.73 -3.88
N MET A 116 20.27 -8.60 -4.37
CA MET A 116 21.42 -8.25 -3.53
C MET A 116 21.32 -6.82 -2.99
N ARG A 117 20.78 -5.88 -3.77
CA ARG A 117 20.51 -4.49 -3.34
C ARG A 117 19.52 -4.40 -2.17
N ALA A 118 18.55 -5.31 -2.12
CA ALA A 118 17.56 -5.38 -1.06
C ALA A 118 18.07 -6.14 0.18
N GLU A 119 18.79 -7.25 -0.02
CA GLU A 119 19.27 -8.11 1.06
C GLU A 119 20.53 -7.56 1.75
N PHE A 120 21.43 -6.96 0.98
CA PHE A 120 22.74 -6.46 1.43
C PHE A 120 22.94 -5.00 1.05
N PRO A 121 22.07 -4.07 1.52
CA PRO A 121 22.14 -2.67 1.14
C PRO A 121 23.48 -2.01 1.50
N GLU A 122 24.15 -2.48 2.56
CA GLU A 122 25.45 -1.99 3.02
C GLU A 122 26.61 -2.24 2.02
N GLY A 123 26.45 -3.20 1.12
CA GLY A 123 27.41 -3.47 0.04
C GLY A 123 27.33 -2.47 -1.11
N PHE A 124 26.49 -1.44 -1.02
CA PHE A 124 26.27 -0.47 -2.07
C PHE A 124 26.42 0.96 -1.57
N TYR A 125 26.89 1.84 -2.44
CA TYR A 125 27.07 3.27 -2.17
C TYR A 125 26.46 4.14 -3.27
N TRP A 126 26.18 5.39 -2.93
CA TRP A 126 25.73 6.40 -3.88
C TRP A 126 26.90 7.07 -4.56
N GLU A 127 26.99 7.02 -5.89
CA GLU A 127 28.12 7.62 -6.62
C GLU A 127 28.24 9.14 -6.43
N CYS A 128 27.13 9.83 -6.14
CA CYS A 128 27.12 11.28 -5.95
C CYS A 128 27.82 11.74 -4.67
N CYS A 129 28.03 10.86 -3.69
CA CYS A 129 28.66 11.24 -2.41
C CYS A 129 29.43 10.13 -1.69
N GLU A 130 29.56 8.95 -2.30
CA GLU A 130 30.29 7.78 -1.77
C GLU A 130 29.79 7.31 -0.40
N ARG A 131 28.55 7.65 -0.05
CA ARG A 131 27.93 7.20 1.20
C ARG A 131 27.12 5.94 0.97
N ALA A 132 27.09 5.07 1.98
CA ALA A 132 26.35 3.82 1.96
C ALA A 132 24.86 4.03 1.65
N ASN A 133 24.23 2.96 1.14
CA ASN A 133 22.78 2.90 0.97
C ASN A 133 22.05 3.18 2.30
N GLY A 134 20.84 3.73 2.22
CA GLY A 134 20.05 4.12 3.39
C GLY A 134 20.46 5.45 4.04
N THR A 135 21.55 6.08 3.59
CA THR A 135 21.92 7.43 4.07
C THR A 135 21.03 8.53 3.45
N PRO A 136 20.75 9.63 4.18
CA PRO A 136 19.98 10.74 3.63
C PRO A 136 20.66 11.36 2.40
N GLY A 137 19.85 11.80 1.44
CA GLY A 137 20.31 12.47 0.22
C GLY A 137 21.39 13.54 0.44
N CYS A 138 22.42 13.55 -0.42
CA CYS A 138 23.49 14.55 -0.37
C CYS A 138 23.05 15.91 -0.93
N GLN A 139 22.11 15.92 -1.86
CA GLN A 139 21.58 17.13 -2.45
C GLN A 139 20.34 17.58 -1.70
N THR A 140 20.12 18.89 -1.66
CA THR A 140 18.95 19.48 -1.00
C THR A 140 18.20 20.41 -1.94
N ARG A 141 16.87 20.45 -1.76
CA ARG A 141 15.96 21.41 -2.38
C ARG A 141 15.03 21.97 -1.31
N ASP A 142 14.64 23.21 -1.51
CA ASP A 142 13.71 23.90 -0.60
C ASP A 142 12.23 23.56 -0.87
N HIS A 143 11.97 22.61 -1.77
CA HIS A 143 10.63 22.14 -2.08
C HIS A 143 10.62 20.67 -2.53
N HIS A 144 9.50 20.00 -2.31
CA HIS A 144 9.18 18.71 -2.89
C HIS A 144 8.49 18.85 -4.26
N VAL A 145 8.85 17.98 -5.20
CA VAL A 145 8.20 17.87 -6.51
C VAL A 145 7.19 16.73 -6.46
N PRO A 146 5.87 16.99 -6.50
CA PRO A 146 4.88 15.93 -6.36
C PRO A 146 4.85 15.01 -7.57
N LEU A 147 4.75 13.70 -7.31
CA LEU A 147 4.40 12.71 -8.32
C LEU A 147 2.98 12.97 -8.80
N GLU A 148 2.82 13.12 -10.12
CA GLU A 148 1.56 13.55 -10.73
C GLU A 148 0.37 12.61 -10.41
N ALA A 149 0.62 11.31 -10.25
CA ALA A 149 -0.41 10.35 -9.88
C ALA A 149 -0.98 10.61 -8.47
N THR A 150 -0.09 10.79 -7.47
CA THR A 150 -0.50 11.04 -6.08
C THR A 150 -1.11 12.43 -5.93
N ARG A 151 -0.57 13.44 -6.64
CA ARG A 151 -1.12 14.79 -6.67
C ARG A 151 -2.56 14.84 -7.17
N LYS A 152 -2.85 14.13 -8.27
CA LYS A 152 -4.20 14.08 -8.84
C LYS A 152 -5.17 13.41 -7.88
N ARG A 153 -4.76 12.33 -7.21
CA ARG A 153 -5.60 11.64 -6.22
C ARG A 153 -5.87 12.53 -5.01
N ALA A 154 -4.84 13.14 -4.43
CA ALA A 154 -5.01 14.09 -3.33
C ALA A 154 -5.98 15.24 -3.68
N LYS A 155 -5.87 15.79 -4.91
CA LYS A 155 -6.80 16.83 -5.39
C LYS A 155 -8.24 16.33 -5.52
N LEU A 156 -8.45 15.09 -5.97
CA LEU A 156 -9.78 14.48 -6.08
C LEU A 156 -10.41 14.28 -4.69
N ASP A 157 -9.63 13.79 -3.73
CA ASP A 157 -10.10 13.54 -2.38
C ASP A 157 -10.50 14.85 -1.68
N LEU A 158 -9.72 15.93 -1.88
CA LEU A 158 -10.06 17.27 -1.36
C LEU A 158 -11.34 17.86 -2.00
N LEU A 159 -11.56 17.65 -3.30
CA LEU A 159 -12.76 18.13 -4.00
C LEU A 159 -14.01 17.31 -3.68
N GLY A 160 -13.85 16.02 -3.34
CA GLY A 160 -14.95 15.14 -2.93
C GLY A 160 -15.47 15.42 -1.52
N GLN A 161 -14.71 16.13 -0.69
CA GLN A 161 -15.09 16.48 0.70
C GLN A 161 -15.98 17.74 0.79
N THR A 162 -16.15 18.51 -0.30
CA THR A 162 -17.10 19.63 -0.33
C THR A 162 -18.46 19.17 -0.86
N VAL A 163 -19.30 18.48 -0.07
CA VAL A 163 -20.78 18.56 -0.04
C VAL A 163 -21.29 17.61 1.06
N ALA A 164 -21.60 18.18 2.22
CA ALA A 164 -22.81 17.82 2.96
C ALA A 164 -23.40 19.14 3.49
N PRO A 165 -24.47 19.71 2.87
CA PRO A 165 -25.17 20.82 3.49
C PRO A 165 -25.75 20.38 4.85
N PRO A 166 -25.86 21.31 5.84
CA PRO A 166 -26.47 20.97 7.11
C PRO A 166 -27.89 20.46 6.87
N MET A 167 -28.19 19.27 7.40
CA MET A 167 -29.53 18.70 7.35
C MET A 167 -30.54 19.74 7.86
N PRO A 168 -31.62 20.06 7.10
CA PRO A 168 -32.71 20.83 7.67
C PRO A 168 -33.39 20.01 8.77
N THR A 169 -33.56 20.65 9.92
CA THR A 169 -34.29 20.16 11.09
C THR A 169 -35.69 19.64 10.72
N ALA A 170 -36.03 18.52 11.37
CA ALA A 170 -37.26 17.72 11.33
C ALA A 170 -38.56 18.39 10.83
N PRO A 171 -39.41 17.64 10.10
CA PRO A 171 -40.85 17.78 10.18
C PRO A 171 -41.45 16.84 11.23
N VAL A 172 -42.44 17.38 11.91
CA VAL A 172 -43.22 16.85 13.04
C VAL A 172 -44.32 15.89 12.57
N LEU A 173 -44.52 14.81 13.37
CA LEU A 173 -45.70 13.95 13.61
C LEU A 173 -46.62 13.55 12.44
N ILE A 174 -46.86 12.24 12.30
CA ILE A 174 -48.23 11.66 12.37
C ILE A 174 -48.15 10.30 13.09
N GLU A 175 -48.80 10.19 14.24
CA GLU A 175 -49.07 8.89 14.89
C GLU A 175 -50.22 8.21 14.16
N ILE A 176 -50.01 6.96 13.73
CA ILE A 176 -51.06 6.10 13.18
C ILE A 176 -51.53 5.18 14.32
N PRO A 177 -52.81 5.19 14.70
CA PRO A 177 -53.31 4.29 15.73
C PRO A 177 -53.44 2.86 15.19
N SER A 178 -52.93 1.94 16.03
CA SER A 178 -53.32 0.55 16.18
C SER A 178 -54.83 0.36 16.04
N ASP A 179 -55.29 -0.52 15.15
CA ASP A 179 -56.28 -1.55 15.51
C ASP A 179 -56.55 -2.59 14.41
N THR A 180 -57.12 -3.70 14.88
CA THR A 180 -57.91 -4.76 14.22
C THR A 180 -57.22 -6.01 13.67
N GLU A 181 -57.18 -7.01 14.56
CA GLU A 181 -57.91 -8.29 14.50
C GLU A 181 -57.37 -9.46 13.65
N ASP A 182 -57.20 -10.55 14.39
CA ASP A 182 -56.90 -11.94 14.04
C ASP A 182 -57.97 -12.57 13.13
N GLU A 183 -57.55 -13.44 12.21
CA GLU A 183 -58.19 -14.74 11.99
C GLU A 183 -57.13 -15.77 11.56
N ASP A 184 -57.01 -16.81 12.38
CA ASP A 184 -56.41 -18.13 12.10
C ASP A 184 -57.13 -18.77 10.87
N GLU A 185 -56.65 -19.76 10.12
CA GLU A 185 -56.09 -21.07 10.48
C GLU A 185 -55.80 -21.83 9.15
N ASP A 186 -55.25 -23.04 9.27
CA ASP A 186 -55.21 -24.15 8.30
C ASP A 186 -53.93 -24.37 7.44
N ASP A 187 -53.06 -25.17 8.06
CA ASP A 187 -52.36 -26.37 7.58
C ASP A 187 -52.42 -26.73 6.08
N ASP A 188 -51.24 -27.02 5.51
CA ASP A 188 -51.05 -28.33 4.87
C ASP A 188 -49.57 -28.73 4.83
N GLU A 189 -49.26 -29.88 5.43
CA GLU A 189 -48.00 -30.60 5.29
C GLU A 189 -47.86 -31.19 3.89
N SER A 190 -46.66 -31.18 3.31
CA SER A 190 -46.13 -32.40 2.66
C SER A 190 -44.65 -32.27 2.25
N ASP A 191 -43.87 -33.15 2.90
CA ASP A 191 -42.97 -34.12 2.28
C ASP A 191 -41.69 -33.68 1.54
N SER A 192 -40.59 -33.82 2.28
CA SER A 192 -39.47 -34.77 2.06
C SER A 192 -38.76 -34.89 0.70
N PHE A 193 -37.55 -35.46 0.83
CA PHE A 193 -36.62 -35.99 -0.16
C PHE A 193 -35.60 -34.97 -0.73
N ARG A 194 -34.29 -35.21 -0.67
CA ARG A 194 -33.56 -36.47 -0.49
C ARG A 194 -32.09 -36.16 -0.21
N GLU A 195 -31.53 -36.75 0.84
CA GLU A 195 -30.10 -37.01 0.93
C GLU A 195 -29.70 -37.99 -0.18
N THR A 196 -28.64 -37.68 -0.91
CA THR A 196 -27.75 -38.69 -1.49
C THR A 196 -26.31 -38.18 -1.48
N ASN A 197 -25.58 -38.55 -0.43
CA ASN A 197 -24.22 -39.09 -0.59
C ASN A 197 -24.40 -40.53 -1.10
N PRO A 198 -23.56 -41.08 -2.00
CA PRO A 198 -22.18 -41.51 -1.66
C PRO A 198 -21.25 -41.36 -2.90
N THR A 199 -19.96 -41.75 -2.98
CA THR A 199 -19.19 -42.80 -2.32
C THR A 199 -17.71 -42.53 -2.62
N GLU A 200 -16.85 -42.90 -1.67
CA GLU A 200 -15.44 -43.21 -1.87
C GLU A 200 -15.24 -44.23 -3.00
N GLU A 201 -14.22 -44.03 -3.83
CA GLU A 201 -13.45 -45.15 -4.39
C GLU A 201 -11.96 -44.91 -4.16
N GLN A 202 -11.41 -45.81 -3.33
CA GLN A 202 -10.00 -46.10 -3.20
C GLN A 202 -9.47 -46.75 -4.49
N SER A 203 -8.25 -46.38 -4.87
CA SER A 203 -7.27 -47.27 -5.50
C SER A 203 -5.92 -46.95 -4.83
N THR A 204 -5.38 -47.72 -3.88
CA THR A 204 -4.66 -49.01 -4.02
C THR A 204 -3.66 -48.96 -5.16
N ASP A 205 -2.37 -48.80 -4.85
CA ASP A 205 -1.34 -49.86 -4.90
C ASP A 205 -0.50 -49.61 -6.18
N ASP A 206 0.83 -49.69 -6.28
CA ASP A 206 1.86 -50.29 -5.45
C ASP A 206 3.25 -49.84 -5.98
N GLU A 207 4.22 -49.80 -5.05
CA GLU A 207 5.60 -50.33 -5.12
C GLU A 207 6.65 -49.80 -6.14
N ASP A 208 7.77 -49.37 -5.54
CA ASP A 208 9.16 -49.71 -5.88
C ASP A 208 9.77 -49.33 -7.25
N ASP A 209 10.85 -48.54 -7.21
CA ASP A 209 12.17 -49.09 -7.53
C ASP A 209 13.32 -48.25 -6.92
N LEU A 210 14.28 -48.98 -6.36
CA LEU A 210 15.53 -48.52 -5.76
C LEU A 210 16.63 -48.49 -6.83
N THR A 211 17.80 -47.94 -6.45
CA THR A 211 19.13 -48.07 -7.08
C THR A 211 19.37 -47.16 -8.29
N GLU A 212 20.48 -46.43 -8.43
CA GLU A 212 21.85 -46.53 -7.90
C GLU A 212 22.51 -45.14 -7.91
#